data_AF-A0A5M3WCP7-F1
#
_entry.id   AF-A0A5M3WCP7-F1
#
_cell.length_a   1.000
_cell.length_b   1.000
_cell.length_c   1.000
_cell.angle_alpha   90.00
_cell.angle_beta   90.00
_cell.angle_gamma   90.00
#
_symmetry.space_group_name_H-M   'P 1'
#
loop_
_entity.id
_entity.type
_entity.pdbx_description
1 polymer ?
#
loop_
_entity_poly.entity_id
_entity_poly.type
_entity_poly.pdbx_seq_one_letter_code
_entity_poly.pdbx_strand_id
1 'polypeptide(L)' 'MITDAGHGLRSKQIALALGLGDSASTVEGLRGKLRRLVSRGWLRQDSPGIFALVDQASSVREG' A
#
# COMPACT_ATOMS: atom_id res chain seq x y z
N MET A 1 -0.69 -15.96 7.89
CA MET A 1 -1.95 -15.62 7.22
C MET A 1 -2.05 -14.11 7.17
N ILE A 2 -1.83 -13.48 6.01
CA ILE A 2 -2.00 -12.02 5.82
C ILE A 2 -3.25 -11.87 4.97
N THR A 3 -4.38 -11.67 5.64
CA THR A 3 -5.67 -11.36 5.03
C THR A 3 -6.31 -10.29 5.89
N ASP A 4 -5.67 -9.12 5.93
CA ASP A 4 -6.36 -7.88 6.23
C ASP A 4 -6.23 -7.02 4.97
N ALA A 5 -7.15 -7.23 4.03
CA ALA A 5 -7.24 -6.50 2.78
C ALA A 5 -8.06 -5.19 2.95
N GLY A 6 -8.37 -4.78 4.18
CA GLY A 6 -9.21 -3.62 4.49
C GLY A 6 -8.51 -2.53 5.31
N HIS A 7 -7.60 -2.89 6.22
CA HIS A 7 -6.74 -1.98 6.95
C HIS A 7 -5.47 -1.74 6.15
N GLY A 8 -5.18 -0.47 5.87
CA GLY A 8 -3.95 -0.11 5.16
C GLY A 8 -2.70 -0.69 5.81
N LEU A 9 -1.74 -1.07 4.97
CA LEU A 9 -0.48 -1.68 5.38
C LEU A 9 0.63 -0.64 5.47
N ARG A 10 1.51 -0.76 6.48
CA ARG A 10 2.74 0.05 6.54
C ARG A 10 3.73 -0.36 5.47
N SER A 11 4.56 0.58 5.00
CA SER A 11 5.69 0.29 4.11
C SER A 11 6.57 -0.86 4.63
N LYS A 12 6.85 -0.91 5.93
CA LYS A 12 7.63 -2.00 6.56
C LYS A 12 6.96 -3.37 6.40
N GLN A 13 5.64 -3.44 6.60
CA GLN A 13 4.88 -4.69 6.48
C GLN A 13 4.85 -5.16 5.02
N ILE A 14 4.70 -4.23 4.07
CA ILE A 14 4.74 -4.53 2.64
C ILE A 14 6.15 -5.01 2.25
N ALA A 15 7.22 -4.38 2.75
CA ALA A 15 8.60 -4.79 2.47
C ALA A 15 8.88 -6.23 2.95
N LEU A 16 8.42 -6.55 4.16
CA LEU A 16 8.53 -7.90 4.73
C LEU A 16 7.71 -8.92 3.93
N ALA A 17 6.47 -8.60 3.56
CA ALA A 17 5.62 -9.47 2.76
C ALA A 17 6.20 -9.75 1.36
N LEU A 18 6.94 -8.79 0.80
CA LEU A 18 7.65 -8.93 -0.47
C LEU A 18 9.04 -9.61 -0.33
N GLY A 19 9.46 -9.98 0.88
CA GLY A 19 10.76 -10.59 1.14
C GLY A 19 11.96 -9.64 0.94
N LEU A 20 11.73 -8.32 0.91
CA LEU A 20 12.77 -7.30 0.68
C LEU A 20 13.58 -6.97 1.95
N GLY A 21 13.14 -7.48 3.11
CA GLY A 21 13.70 -7.15 4.42
C GLY A 21 13.18 -5.82 4.97
N ASP A 22 13.62 -5.47 6.19
CA ASP A 22 13.06 -4.34 6.94
C ASP A 22 14.03 -3.18 7.18
N SER A 23 15.18 -3.19 6.47
CA SER A 23 16.16 -2.12 6.52
C SER A 23 15.56 -0.77 6.10
N ALA A 24 15.96 0.31 6.77
CA ALA A 24 15.43 1.65 6.56
C ALA A 24 15.50 2.10 5.09
N SER A 25 16.61 1.80 4.40
CA SER A 25 16.78 2.12 2.98
C SER A 25 15.77 1.39 2.08
N THR A 26 15.48 0.13 2.38
CA THR A 26 14.46 -0.67 1.68
C THR A 26 13.06 -0.09 1.92
N VAL A 27 12.75 0.22 3.17
CA VAL A 27 11.43 0.74 3.56
C VAL A 27 11.16 2.10 2.96
N GLU A 28 12.14 3.01 2.94
CA GLU A 28 12.00 4.35 2.35
C GLU A 28 11.93 4.29 0.82
N GLY A 29 12.76 3.45 0.20
CA GLY A 29 12.70 3.18 -1.24
C GLY A 29 11.33 2.63 -1.66
N LEU A 30 10.77 1.71 -0.86
CA LEU A 30 9.43 1.17 -1.08
C LEU A 30 8.35 2.24 -0.82
N ARG A 31 8.47 3.06 0.22
CA ARG A 31 7.53 4.17 0.50
C ARG A 31 7.45 5.13 -0.70
N GLY A 32 8.57 5.46 -1.32
CA GLY A 32 8.61 6.27 -2.55
C GLY A 32 7.86 5.63 -3.71
N LYS A 33 8.01 4.31 -3.92
CA LYS A 33 7.27 3.56 -4.94
C LYS A 33 5.77 3.52 -4.65
N LEU A 34 5.39 3.24 -3.40
CA LEU A 34 3.99 3.24 -2.97
C LEU A 34 3.35 4.62 -3.17
N ARG A 35 4.06 5.71 -2.88
CA ARG A 35 3.58 7.07 -3.15
C ARG A 35 3.36 7.35 -4.64
N ARG A 36 4.21 6.80 -5.53
CA ARG A 36 3.99 6.88 -7.00
C ARG A 36 2.73 6.13 -7.41
N LEU A 37 2.47 4.96 -6.83
CA LEU A 37 1.25 4.20 -7.09
C LEU A 37 0.00 4.94 -6.58
N VAL A 38 0.09 5.60 -5.41
CA VAL A 38 -0.98 6.48 -4.91
C VAL A 38 -1.26 7.62 -5.89
N SER A 39 -0.21 8.31 -6.36
CA SER A 39 -0.36 9.40 -7.34
C SER A 39 -0.97 8.95 -8.67
N ARG A 40 -0.89 7.66 -9.00
CA ARG A 40 -1.50 7.07 -10.21
C ARG A 40 -2.92 6.57 -9.97
N GLY A 41 -3.44 6.65 -8.75
CA GLY A 41 -4.76 6.14 -8.37
C GLY A 41 -4.83 4.64 -8.15
N TRP A 42 -3.69 3.93 -8.07
CA TRP A 42 -3.66 2.48 -7.83
C TRP A 42 -3.72 2.12 -6.34
N LEU A 43 -3.33 3.04 -5.48
CA LEU A 43 -3.36 2.90 -4.02
C LEU A 43 -3.96 4.17 -3.41
N ARG A 44 -4.47 4.06 -2.19
CA ARG A 44 -4.83 5.20 -1.35
C ARG A 44 -3.89 5.25 -0.14
N GLN A 45 -3.50 6.45 0.26
CA GLN A 45 -2.79 6.66 1.52
C GLN A 45 -3.82 7.03 2.58
N ASP A 46 -4.06 6.11 3.51
CA ASP A 46 -5.06 6.30 4.57
C ASP A 46 -4.51 7.17 5.71
N SER A 47 -3.21 7.07 5.96
CA SER A 47 -2.45 7.84 6.93
C SER A 47 -0.98 7.89 6.52
N PRO A 48 -0.16 8.82 7.05
CA PRO A 48 1.24 8.95 6.65
C PRO A 48 2.03 7.64 6.86
N GLY A 49 2.31 6.94 5.77
CA GLY A 49 3.01 5.65 5.77
C GLY A 49 2.14 4.41 5.82
N ILE A 50 0.82 4.58 5.73
CA ILE A 50 -0.19 3.53 5.65
C ILE A 50 -0.79 3.57 4.24
N PHE A 51 -0.71 2.46 3.53
CA PHE A 51 -1.18 2.35 2.14
C PHE A 51 -2.21 1.24 2.03
N ALA A 52 -3.35 1.53 1.43
CA ALA A 52 -4.39 0.55 1.13
C ALA A 52 -4.62 0.49 -0.38
N LEU A 53 -5.18 -0.63 -0.85
CA LEU A 53 -5.70 -0.70 -2.21
C LEU A 53 -6.86 0.30 -2.36
N VAL A 54 -6.97 0.91 -3.52
CA VAL A 54 -8.23 1.58 -3.89
C VAL A 54 -9.29 0.50 -4.01
N ASP A 55 -10.41 0.65 -3.32
CA ASP A 55 -11.55 -0.25 -3.47
C ASP A 55 -12.11 -0.05 -4.89
N GLN A 56 -11.72 -0.91 -5.83
CA GLN A 56 -12.24 -0.89 -7.20
C GLN A 56 -13.70 -1.39 -7.26
N ALA A 57 -14.19 -2.02 -6.19
CA ALA A 57 -15.55 -2.56 -6.10
C ALA A 57 -16.63 -1.45 -5.99
N SER A 58 -16.25 -0.23 -5.60
CA SER A 58 -17.17 0.91 -5.52
C SER A 58 -17.39 1.63 -6.86
N SER A 59 -16.56 1.40 -7.89
CA SER A 59 -16.71 2.08 -9.19
C SER A 59 -17.53 1.30 -10.23
N VAL A 60 -17.90 0.04 -9.96
CA VAL A 60 -18.62 -0.84 -10.93
C VAL A 60 -20.12 -0.91 -10.62
N ARG A 61 -20.64 -0.05 -9.74
CA ARG A 61 -22.03 -0.17 -9.28
C ARG A 61 -22.81 1.15 -9.25
N GLU A 62 -22.57 2.04 -10.20
CA GLU A 62 -23.55 3.08 -10.56
C GLU A 62 -23.54 3.25 -12.09
N GLY A 63 -24.41 2.47 -12.74
CA GLY A 63 -24.77 2.53 -14.15
C GLY A 63 -26.24 2.18 -14.28
#